data_AF-A0A419EUT4-F1
#
_entry.id   AF-A0A419EUT4-F1
#
_cell.length_a   1.000
_cell.length_b   1.000
_cell.length_c   1.000
_cell.angle_alpha   90.00
_cell.angle_beta   90.00
_cell.angle_gamma   90.00
#
_symmetry.space_group_name_H-M   'P 1'
#
loop_
_entity.id
_entity.type
_entity.pdbx_description
1 polymer ?
#
loop_
_entity_poly.entity_id
_entity_poly.type
_entity_poly.pdbx_seq_one_letter_code
_entity_poly.pdbx_strand_id
1 'polypeptide(L)'
;MAGSTVVRAKLCTACKTCELQCAIAHSRTKNLYEAISESPLPEARIGLKKGKRTIIPVVCSHCERPPCVAACPEKALYKDGEAAPTLLDASKCTGCGVCIEACPVGALQIDREGKIVLKCDQCVERMEAGLLPACVSGCPTGALEWHTGRIQYSIDAKLCKACGLCIKVCPVEAITGAKKTPHVINTEKCIKCGNCFTECPFDAIDVVDV
;
A
#
# COMPACT_ATOMS: atom_id res chain seq x y z
N MET A 1 6.10 -11.88 -10.07
CA MET A 1 4.70 -11.94 -10.54
C MET A 1 4.03 -10.58 -10.33
N ALA A 2 3.27 -10.08 -11.30
CA ALA A 2 2.55 -8.81 -11.15
C ALA A 2 1.28 -9.00 -10.29
N GLY A 3 1.01 -8.05 -9.41
CA GLY A 3 -0.20 -8.05 -8.59
C GLY A 3 -0.26 -6.83 -7.69
N SER A 4 -1.37 -6.69 -6.97
CA SER A 4 -1.61 -5.55 -6.08
C SER A 4 -2.31 -6.00 -4.80
N THR A 5 -1.90 -5.43 -3.66
CA THR A 5 -2.65 -5.58 -2.41
C THR A 5 -3.68 -4.46 -2.31
N VAL A 6 -4.96 -4.83 -2.22
CA VAL A 6 -6.09 -3.89 -2.08
C VAL A 6 -6.58 -3.88 -0.64
N VAL A 7 -6.86 -2.68 -0.12
CA VAL A 7 -7.29 -2.48 1.28
C VAL A 7 -8.80 -2.27 1.35
N ARG A 8 -9.56 -3.24 1.85
CA ARG A 8 -10.96 -3.08 2.24
C ARG A 8 -11.08 -2.59 3.67
N ALA A 9 -10.87 -1.29 3.88
CA ALA A 9 -10.82 -0.65 5.20
C ALA A 9 -11.99 -1.00 6.13
N LYS A 10 -13.21 -1.17 5.59
CA LYS A 10 -14.42 -1.49 6.36
C LYS A 10 -14.38 -2.87 7.02
N LEU A 11 -13.55 -3.79 6.51
CA LEU A 11 -13.40 -5.15 7.06
C LEU A 11 -12.30 -5.24 8.12
N CYS A 12 -11.53 -4.17 8.34
CA CYS A 12 -10.43 -4.17 9.31
C CYS A 12 -10.96 -4.14 10.75
N THR A 13 -10.50 -5.08 11.57
CA THR A 13 -10.78 -5.16 13.01
C THR A 13 -9.61 -4.70 13.89
N ALA A 14 -8.55 -4.17 13.26
CA ALA A 14 -7.33 -3.71 13.93
C ALA A 14 -6.61 -4.77 14.79
N CYS A 15 -6.73 -6.06 14.44
CA CYS A 15 -6.11 -7.16 15.19
C CYS A 15 -4.58 -7.22 15.12
N LYS A 16 -3.94 -6.40 14.26
CA LYS A 16 -2.48 -6.32 14.05
C LYS A 16 -1.80 -7.59 13.50
N THR A 17 -2.55 -8.62 13.12
CA THR A 17 -1.97 -9.84 12.52
C THR A 17 -1.14 -9.52 11.28
N CYS A 18 -1.54 -8.54 10.47
CA CYS A 18 -0.79 -8.13 9.29
C CYS A 18 0.59 -7.54 9.62
N GLU A 19 0.73 -6.80 10.73
CA GLU A 19 2.01 -6.26 11.20
C GLU A 19 2.91 -7.40 11.69
N LEU A 20 2.36 -8.29 12.52
CA LEU A 20 3.06 -9.46 13.05
C LEU A 20 3.57 -10.39 11.93
N GLN A 21 2.70 -10.77 11.00
CA GLN A 21 3.05 -11.66 9.89
C GLN A 21 4.06 -11.01 8.94
N CYS A 22 3.99 -9.70 8.74
CA CYS A 22 4.98 -8.98 7.97
C CYS A 22 6.35 -9.02 8.66
N ALA A 23 6.43 -8.74 9.96
CA ALA A 23 7.69 -8.80 10.71
C ALA A 23 8.28 -10.22 10.68
N ILE A 24 7.50 -11.26 10.95
CA ILE A 24 7.95 -12.65 10.89
C ILE A 24 8.48 -12.99 9.49
N ALA A 25 7.75 -12.63 8.43
CA ALA A 25 8.17 -12.90 7.05
C ALA A 25 9.48 -12.20 6.67
N HIS A 26 9.90 -11.16 7.39
CA HIS A 26 11.15 -10.43 7.18
C HIS A 26 12.18 -10.64 8.30
N SER A 27 11.94 -11.56 9.24
CA SER A 27 12.95 -11.99 10.20
C SER A 27 13.98 -12.89 9.53
N ARG A 28 15.13 -13.12 10.18
CA ARG A 28 16.14 -14.07 9.67
C ARG A 28 15.63 -15.49 9.74
N THR A 29 14.89 -15.81 10.79
CA THR A 29 14.41 -17.16 11.13
C THR A 29 13.11 -17.55 10.44
N LYS A 30 12.31 -16.56 10.00
CA LYS A 30 10.95 -16.73 9.46
C LYS A 30 10.00 -17.49 10.42
N ASN A 31 10.35 -17.56 11.70
CA ASN A 31 9.62 -18.29 12.73
C ASN A 31 9.34 -17.36 13.92
N LEU A 32 8.09 -17.27 14.37
CA LEU A 32 7.73 -16.36 15.46
C LEU A 32 8.53 -16.61 16.75
N TYR A 33 8.68 -17.88 17.15
CA TYR A 33 9.31 -18.23 18.42
C TYR A 33 10.78 -17.81 18.48
N GLU A 34 11.49 -17.89 17.36
CA GLU A 34 12.89 -17.48 17.26
C GLU A 34 13.02 -15.99 16.97
N ALA A 35 12.15 -15.44 16.12
CA ALA A 35 12.15 -14.03 15.70
C ALA A 35 12.05 -13.04 16.87
N ILE A 36 11.32 -13.37 17.93
CA ILE A 36 11.19 -12.52 19.13
C ILE A 36 12.49 -12.37 19.91
N SER A 37 13.48 -13.24 19.65
CA SER A 37 14.80 -13.22 20.29
C SER A 37 15.88 -12.67 19.36
N GLU A 38 15.53 -12.24 18.14
CA GLU A 38 16.49 -11.66 17.20
C GLU A 38 16.94 -10.25 17.64
N SER A 39 18.23 -9.95 17.42
CA SER A 39 18.78 -8.60 17.55
C SER A 39 19.44 -8.18 16.22
N PRO A 40 18.99 -7.07 15.58
CA PRO A 40 17.79 -6.30 15.92
C PRO A 40 16.50 -7.12 15.71
N LEU A 41 15.42 -6.70 16.37
CA LEU A 41 14.10 -7.30 16.18
C LEU A 41 13.58 -6.99 14.76
N PRO A 42 12.93 -7.95 14.08
CA PRO A 42 12.35 -7.70 12.78
C PRO A 42 11.23 -6.66 12.85
N GLU A 43 11.18 -5.79 11.85
CA GLU A 43 10.22 -4.69 11.79
C GLU A 43 9.21 -4.89 10.66
N ALA A 44 7.94 -4.64 10.96
CA ALA A 44 6.88 -4.69 9.98
C ALA A 44 7.05 -3.55 8.96
N ARG A 45 6.74 -3.84 7.70
CA ARG A 45 6.74 -2.89 6.58
C ARG A 45 5.33 -2.45 6.19
N ILE A 46 4.37 -2.72 7.07
CA ILE A 46 2.94 -2.37 7.04
C ILE A 46 2.58 -1.88 8.44
N GLY A 47 1.63 -0.96 8.54
CA GLY A 47 1.15 -0.46 9.83
C GLY A 47 -0.35 -0.26 9.88
N LEU A 48 -0.90 -0.05 11.07
CA LEU A 48 -2.26 0.43 11.25
C LEU A 48 -2.28 1.93 11.52
N LYS A 49 -3.20 2.68 10.89
CA LYS A 49 -3.41 4.11 11.16
C LYS A 49 -4.87 4.38 11.49
N LYS A 50 -5.10 5.40 12.34
CA LYS A 50 -6.44 5.90 12.63
C LYS A 50 -6.96 6.66 11.41
N GLY A 51 -7.93 6.08 10.70
CA GLY A 51 -8.71 6.78 9.68
C GLY A 51 -9.81 7.64 10.32
N LYS A 52 -10.65 8.27 9.49
CA LYS A 52 -11.75 9.12 9.98
C LYS A 52 -12.84 8.37 10.76
N ARG A 53 -13.08 7.10 10.40
CA ARG A 53 -14.19 6.30 10.93
C ARG A 53 -13.77 4.97 11.54
N THR A 54 -12.61 4.45 11.14
CA THR A 54 -12.09 3.16 11.59
C THR A 54 -10.56 3.19 11.58
N ILE A 55 -9.93 2.19 12.18
CA ILE A 55 -8.51 1.92 12.03
C ILE A 55 -8.30 1.17 10.72
N ILE A 56 -7.41 1.67 9.87
CA ILE A 56 -7.15 1.12 8.55
C ILE A 56 -5.74 0.55 8.47
N PRO A 57 -5.53 -0.59 7.79
CA PRO A 57 -4.19 -1.04 7.47
C PRO A 57 -3.64 -0.16 6.35
N VAL A 58 -2.39 0.25 6.50
CA VAL A 58 -1.65 1.07 5.55
C VAL A 58 -0.49 0.23 5.04
N VAL A 59 -0.64 -0.23 3.81
CA VAL A 59 0.35 -1.02 3.07
C VAL A 59 0.75 -0.25 1.81
N CYS A 60 1.97 -0.45 1.32
CA CYS A 60 2.41 0.20 0.09
C CYS A 60 1.57 -0.30 -1.09
N SER A 61 1.00 0.62 -1.86
CA SER A 61 0.23 0.27 -3.07
C SER A 61 1.11 -0.05 -4.28
N HIS A 62 2.45 -0.02 -4.13
CA HIS A 62 3.41 -0.22 -5.22
C HIS A 62 3.03 0.53 -6.51
N CYS A 63 2.66 1.81 -6.34
CA CYS A 63 2.09 2.67 -7.39
C CYS A 63 2.78 2.51 -8.75
N GLU A 64 1.99 2.59 -9.81
CA GLU A 64 2.44 2.45 -11.21
C GLU A 64 3.56 3.46 -11.55
N ARG A 65 3.33 4.72 -11.17
CA ARG A 65 4.30 5.83 -11.20
C ARG A 65 4.52 6.32 -9.78
N PRO A 66 5.49 5.76 -9.04
CA PRO A 66 5.65 5.99 -7.60
C PRO A 66 6.35 7.34 -7.32
N PRO A 67 5.69 8.30 -6.63
CA PRO A 67 6.32 9.57 -6.27
C PRO A 67 7.56 9.40 -5.38
N CYS A 68 7.59 8.35 -4.55
CA CYS A 68 8.72 8.06 -3.67
C CYS A 68 10.01 7.70 -4.42
N VAL A 69 9.92 7.09 -5.61
CA VAL A 69 11.10 6.84 -6.47
C VAL A 69 11.60 8.16 -7.03
N ALA A 70 10.70 8.97 -7.58
CA ALA A 70 11.04 10.27 -8.17
C ALA A 70 11.66 11.24 -7.14
N ALA A 71 11.24 11.14 -5.88
CA ALA A 71 11.71 12.01 -4.81
C ALA A 71 13.01 11.54 -4.13
N CYS A 72 13.49 10.32 -4.36
CA CYS A 72 14.63 9.76 -3.64
C CYS A 72 15.96 10.34 -4.16
N PRO A 73 16.69 11.17 -3.38
CA PRO A 73 17.95 11.77 -3.84
C PRO A 73 19.06 10.72 -4.05
N GLU A 74 19.07 9.68 -3.22
CA GLU A 74 20.08 8.60 -3.27
C GLU A 74 19.83 7.56 -4.37
N LYS A 75 18.68 7.64 -5.06
CA LYS A 75 18.22 6.61 -6.00
C LYS A 75 18.20 5.21 -5.36
N ALA A 76 17.94 5.14 -4.06
CA ALA A 76 17.79 3.89 -3.31
C ALA A 76 16.46 3.19 -3.63
N LEU A 77 15.44 3.95 -4.02
CA LEU A 77 14.15 3.41 -4.46
C LEU A 77 14.13 3.23 -5.97
N TYR A 78 13.64 2.07 -6.44
CA TYR A 78 13.57 1.75 -7.86
C TYR A 78 12.36 0.89 -8.20
N LYS A 79 12.06 0.75 -9.49
CA LYS A 79 10.95 -0.05 -10.02
C LYS A 79 11.24 -0.46 -11.46
N ASP A 80 11.22 -1.76 -11.74
CA ASP A 80 11.54 -2.33 -13.05
C ASP A 80 10.30 -2.44 -13.95
N GLY A 81 9.77 -1.28 -14.33
CA GLY A 81 8.56 -1.17 -15.14
C GLY A 81 7.27 -1.06 -14.32
N GLU A 82 6.22 -0.55 -14.94
CA GLU A 82 4.98 -0.11 -14.27
C GLU A 82 4.27 -1.19 -13.43
N ALA A 83 4.37 -2.45 -13.85
CA ALA A 83 3.73 -3.58 -13.17
C ALA A 83 4.60 -4.20 -12.05
N ALA A 84 5.89 -3.85 -11.96
CA ALA A 84 6.80 -4.41 -10.96
C ALA A 84 6.58 -3.78 -9.58
N PRO A 85 6.91 -4.49 -8.48
CA PRO A 85 6.98 -3.86 -7.17
C PRO A 85 8.00 -2.71 -7.18
N THR A 86 7.67 -1.60 -6.55
CA THR A 86 8.71 -0.63 -6.13
C THR A 86 9.51 -1.25 -4.99
N LEU A 87 10.84 -1.27 -5.11
CA LEU A 87 11.77 -1.87 -4.15
C LEU A 87 12.75 -0.82 -3.60
N LEU A 88 13.43 -1.19 -2.50
CA LEU A 88 14.44 -0.37 -1.85
C LEU A 88 15.78 -1.13 -1.85
N ASP A 89 16.83 -0.48 -2.31
CA ASP A 89 18.22 -0.87 -2.11
C ASP A 89 18.72 -0.26 -0.79
N ALA A 90 18.77 -1.08 0.25
CA ALA A 90 19.16 -0.65 1.59
C ALA A 90 20.62 -0.12 1.64
N SER A 91 21.49 -0.56 0.72
CA SER A 91 22.90 -0.12 0.69
C SER A 91 23.07 1.34 0.26
N LYS A 92 22.08 1.90 -0.45
CA LYS A 92 22.05 3.30 -0.88
C LYS A 92 21.22 4.19 0.03
N CYS A 93 20.42 3.61 0.92
CA CYS A 93 19.49 4.39 1.74
C CYS A 93 20.23 5.06 2.90
N THR A 94 20.02 6.36 3.07
CA THR A 94 20.61 7.17 4.15
C THR A 94 19.63 7.50 5.27
N GLY A 95 18.39 7.00 5.20
CA GLY A 95 17.35 7.30 6.20
C GLY A 95 16.79 8.73 6.11
N CYS A 96 17.07 9.50 5.05
CA CYS A 96 16.72 10.93 4.95
C CYS A 96 15.21 11.25 4.98
N GLY A 97 14.33 10.26 4.83
CA GLY A 97 12.87 10.43 5.00
C GLY A 97 12.11 11.16 3.89
N VAL A 98 12.77 11.72 2.86
CA VAL A 98 12.09 12.45 1.77
C VAL A 98 11.01 11.61 1.08
N CYS A 99 11.24 10.31 0.92
CA CYS A 99 10.28 9.39 0.32
C CYS A 99 9.05 9.10 1.20
N ILE A 100 9.14 9.32 2.52
CA ILE A 100 8.02 9.20 3.45
C ILE A 100 7.03 10.34 3.19
N GLU A 101 7.52 11.57 3.11
CA GLU A 101 6.73 12.77 2.80
C GLU A 101 6.12 12.70 1.38
N ALA A 102 6.88 12.18 0.42
CA ALA A 102 6.38 12.02 -0.96
C ALA A 102 5.30 10.94 -1.10
N CYS A 103 5.12 10.05 -0.11
CA CYS A 103 4.21 8.92 -0.23
C CYS A 103 2.75 9.33 0.00
N PRO A 104 1.88 9.33 -1.02
CA PRO A 104 0.48 9.73 -0.84
C PRO A 104 -0.34 8.74 -0.02
N VAL A 105 0.15 7.50 0.12
CA VAL A 105 -0.48 6.43 0.91
C VAL A 105 0.01 6.50 2.36
N GLY A 106 1.17 7.12 2.61
CA GLY A 106 1.82 7.14 3.92
C GLY A 106 2.30 5.77 4.39
N ALA A 107 2.80 4.93 3.48
CA ALA A 107 3.14 3.52 3.73
C ALA A 107 4.62 3.27 4.07
N LEU A 108 5.46 4.31 4.08
CA LEU A 108 6.89 4.21 4.40
C LEU A 108 7.11 4.77 5.81
N GLN A 109 8.10 4.21 6.52
CA GLN A 109 8.50 4.67 7.86
C GLN A 109 10.01 4.50 8.02
N ILE A 110 10.62 5.22 8.94
CA ILE A 110 12.04 5.01 9.28
C ILE A 110 12.16 3.77 10.19
N ASP A 111 13.26 3.04 10.08
CA ASP A 111 13.58 1.93 11.00
C ASP A 111 13.88 2.46 12.42
N ARG A 112 13.90 1.56 13.40
CA ARG A 112 14.16 1.93 14.81
C ARG A 112 15.53 2.57 15.02
N GLU A 113 16.52 2.21 14.20
CA GLU A 113 17.87 2.74 14.30
C GLU A 113 18.03 4.09 13.60
N GLY A 114 17.03 4.55 12.84
CA GLY A 114 17.08 5.81 12.10
C GLY A 114 18.03 5.78 10.90
N LYS A 115 18.42 4.59 10.42
CA LYS A 115 19.43 4.39 9.39
C LYS A 115 18.83 4.22 8.01
N ILE A 116 17.70 3.53 7.91
CA ILE A 116 17.05 3.22 6.64
C ILE A 116 15.55 3.43 6.70
N VAL A 117 14.93 3.56 5.55
CA VAL A 117 13.48 3.56 5.44
C VAL A 117 12.98 2.12 5.30
N LEU A 118 12.00 1.73 6.12
CA LEU A 118 11.24 0.51 5.95
C LEU A 118 10.21 0.71 4.86
N LYS A 119 10.34 -0.09 3.80
CA LYS A 119 9.42 -0.11 2.68
C LYS A 119 8.97 -1.54 2.40
N CYS A 120 7.66 -1.72 2.22
CA CYS A 120 7.09 -2.96 1.71
C CYS A 120 7.71 -3.31 0.36
N ASP A 121 8.17 -4.55 0.24
CA ASP A 121 8.77 -5.18 -0.93
C ASP A 121 7.78 -6.12 -1.65
N GLN A 122 6.48 -6.03 -1.33
CA GLN A 122 5.45 -6.92 -1.84
C GLN A 122 5.67 -8.40 -1.51
N CYS A 123 6.52 -8.71 -0.52
CA CYS A 123 6.94 -10.07 -0.21
C CYS A 123 7.45 -10.82 -1.45
N VAL A 124 8.33 -10.22 -2.27
CA VAL A 124 8.86 -10.84 -3.50
C VAL A 124 9.32 -12.28 -3.30
N GLU A 125 10.08 -12.58 -2.23
CA GLU A 125 10.55 -13.94 -1.92
C GLU A 125 9.39 -14.94 -1.76
N ARG A 126 8.30 -14.52 -1.09
CA ARG A 126 7.12 -15.37 -0.89
C ARG A 126 6.37 -15.57 -2.20
N MET A 127 6.22 -14.51 -2.97
CA MET A 127 5.55 -14.57 -4.26
C MET A 127 6.30 -15.51 -5.22
N GLU A 128 7.62 -15.46 -5.27
CA GLU A 128 8.44 -16.39 -6.07
C GLU A 128 8.26 -17.86 -5.64
N ALA A 129 8.03 -18.10 -4.34
CA ALA A 129 7.68 -19.41 -3.80
C ALA A 129 6.20 -19.83 -4.02
N GLY A 130 5.41 -19.06 -4.77
CA GLY A 130 4.00 -19.34 -5.03
C GLY A 130 3.08 -19.05 -3.82
N LEU A 131 3.56 -18.32 -2.82
CA LEU A 131 2.81 -17.95 -1.63
C LEU A 131 2.30 -16.51 -1.74
N LEU A 132 1.13 -16.24 -1.15
CA LEU A 132 0.61 -14.87 -1.04
C LEU A 132 1.47 -14.00 -0.09
N PRO A 133 1.40 -12.66 -0.20
CA PRO A 133 2.05 -11.77 0.75
C PRO A 133 1.62 -12.07 2.18
N ALA A 134 2.54 -12.02 3.13
CA ALA A 134 2.30 -12.48 4.49
C ALA A 134 1.14 -11.73 5.18
N CYS A 135 1.01 -10.43 4.91
CA CYS A 135 -0.08 -9.62 5.44
C CYS A 135 -1.45 -9.98 4.86
N VAL A 136 -1.51 -10.42 3.59
CA VAL A 136 -2.73 -10.90 2.93
C VAL A 136 -3.11 -12.26 3.50
N SER A 137 -2.19 -13.22 3.49
CA SER A 137 -2.47 -14.58 4.01
C SER A 137 -2.82 -14.58 5.50
N GLY A 138 -2.28 -13.62 6.25
CA GLY A 138 -2.55 -13.48 7.68
C GLY A 138 -3.81 -12.70 8.03
N CYS A 139 -4.52 -12.10 7.07
CA CYS A 139 -5.68 -11.25 7.37
C CYS A 139 -6.94 -12.11 7.60
N PRO A 140 -7.48 -12.18 8.84
CA PRO A 140 -8.60 -13.08 9.12
C PRO A 140 -9.94 -12.59 8.57
N THR A 141 -10.05 -11.32 8.19
CA THR A 141 -11.32 -10.70 7.74
C THR A 141 -11.35 -10.40 6.25
N GLY A 142 -10.28 -10.67 5.50
CA GLY A 142 -10.17 -10.27 4.10
C GLY A 142 -10.04 -8.76 3.90
N ALA A 143 -9.65 -7.98 4.92
CA ALA A 143 -9.40 -6.55 4.76
C ALA A 143 -8.20 -6.23 3.85
N LEU A 144 -7.30 -7.20 3.65
CA LEU A 144 -6.17 -7.13 2.73
C LEU A 144 -6.35 -8.22 1.68
N GLU A 145 -6.59 -7.83 0.44
CA GLU A 145 -6.86 -8.74 -0.68
C GLU A 145 -5.72 -8.70 -1.68
N TRP A 146 -5.35 -9.87 -2.21
CA TRP A 146 -4.40 -9.94 -3.32
C TRP A 146 -5.14 -10.02 -4.64
N HIS A 147 -4.80 -9.12 -5.54
CA HIS A 147 -5.28 -9.09 -6.91
C HIS A 147 -4.14 -9.50 -7.85
N THR A 148 -4.40 -10.51 -8.67
CA THR A 148 -3.45 -10.98 -9.69
C THR A 148 -3.50 -10.05 -10.90
N GLY A 149 -2.34 -9.55 -11.34
CA GLY A 149 -2.27 -8.66 -12.50
C GLY A 149 -2.35 -7.17 -12.14
N ARG A 150 -2.75 -6.34 -13.11
CA ARG A 150 -2.91 -4.90 -12.91
C ARG A 150 -4.31 -4.63 -12.40
N ILE A 151 -4.45 -3.62 -11.55
CA ILE A 151 -5.76 -3.17 -11.07
C ILE A 151 -6.14 -1.84 -11.72
N GLN A 152 -7.43 -1.65 -11.91
CA GLN A 152 -8.01 -0.37 -12.27
C GLN A 152 -9.15 -0.01 -11.32
N TYR A 153 -9.19 1.26 -10.93
CA TYR A 153 -10.29 1.82 -10.15
C TYR A 153 -11.31 2.48 -11.07
N SER A 154 -12.60 2.24 -10.83
CA SER A 154 -13.72 2.89 -11.51
C SER A 154 -14.76 3.38 -10.50
N ILE A 155 -15.58 4.36 -10.88
CA ILE A 155 -16.64 4.90 -10.01
C ILE A 155 -17.99 4.38 -10.49
N ASP A 156 -18.73 3.71 -9.60
CA ASP A 156 -20.12 3.34 -9.86
C ASP A 156 -21.02 4.59 -9.78
N ALA A 157 -21.57 4.96 -10.92
CA ALA A 157 -22.45 6.11 -11.06
C ALA A 157 -23.72 6.03 -10.20
N LYS A 158 -24.23 4.82 -9.91
CA LYS A 158 -25.45 4.62 -9.11
C LYS A 158 -25.20 4.86 -7.62
N LEU A 159 -24.02 4.48 -7.13
CA LEU A 159 -23.65 4.62 -5.73
C LEU A 159 -23.04 6.00 -5.42
N CYS A 160 -22.41 6.63 -6.40
CA CYS A 160 -21.73 7.91 -6.22
C CYS A 160 -22.68 9.04 -5.79
N LYS A 161 -22.38 9.67 -4.65
CA LYS A 161 -23.14 10.82 -4.12
C LYS A 161 -22.56 12.19 -4.48
N ALA A 162 -21.58 12.25 -5.40
CA ALA A 162 -20.92 13.49 -5.83
C ALA A 162 -20.38 14.38 -4.68
N CYS A 163 -19.86 13.75 -3.62
CA CYS A 163 -19.46 14.45 -2.38
C CYS A 163 -18.10 15.18 -2.44
N GLY A 164 -17.31 14.97 -3.50
CA GLY A 164 -15.98 15.57 -3.68
C GLY A 164 -14.82 14.85 -2.98
N LEU A 165 -15.06 13.87 -2.10
CA LEU A 165 -13.99 13.30 -1.28
C LEU A 165 -12.90 12.59 -2.11
N CYS A 166 -13.27 11.80 -3.11
CA CYS A 166 -12.31 11.11 -3.97
C CYS A 166 -11.39 12.08 -4.73
N ILE A 167 -11.92 13.23 -5.16
CA ILE A 167 -11.15 14.31 -5.80
C ILE A 167 -10.13 14.87 -4.80
N LYS A 168 -10.59 15.19 -3.57
CA LYS A 168 -9.72 15.76 -2.52
C LYS A 168 -8.56 14.84 -2.12
N VAL A 169 -8.78 13.53 -2.10
CA VAL A 169 -7.75 12.56 -1.67
C VAL A 169 -6.90 12.03 -2.84
N CYS A 170 -7.19 12.44 -4.08
CA CYS A 170 -6.42 12.03 -5.24
C CYS A 170 -5.11 12.81 -5.32
N PRO A 171 -3.94 12.16 -5.17
CA PRO A 171 -2.66 12.85 -5.13
C PRO A 171 -2.16 13.34 -6.50
N VAL A 172 -2.82 12.91 -7.58
CA VAL A 172 -2.40 13.14 -8.98
C VAL A 172 -3.51 13.74 -9.83
N GLU A 173 -4.56 14.28 -9.19
CA GLU A 173 -5.66 14.97 -9.87
C GLU A 173 -6.31 14.14 -10.99
N ALA A 174 -6.31 12.82 -10.84
CA ALA A 174 -6.86 11.89 -11.82
C ALA A 174 -8.39 11.82 -11.79
N ILE A 175 -9.07 12.51 -10.87
CA ILE A 175 -10.52 12.41 -10.69
C ILE A 175 -11.19 13.74 -10.98
N THR A 176 -12.17 13.74 -11.88
CA THR A 176 -12.94 14.92 -12.29
C THR A 176 -14.43 14.69 -12.06
N GLY A 177 -15.20 15.78 -11.95
CA GLY A 177 -16.66 15.72 -11.83
C GLY A 177 -17.24 16.96 -11.17
N ALA A 178 -18.44 17.37 -11.61
CA ALA A 178 -19.16 18.50 -11.03
C ALA A 178 -20.04 18.05 -9.85
N LYS A 179 -20.53 19.02 -9.07
CA LYS A 179 -21.54 18.76 -8.05
C LYS A 179 -22.76 18.08 -8.68
N LYS A 180 -23.35 17.12 -7.96
CA LYS A 180 -24.54 16.34 -8.38
C LYS A 180 -24.34 15.41 -9.58
N THR A 181 -23.15 15.36 -10.18
CA THR A 181 -22.82 14.39 -11.24
C THR A 181 -21.84 13.34 -10.71
N PRO A 182 -21.99 12.05 -11.09
CA PRO A 182 -20.97 11.06 -10.81
C PRO A 182 -19.60 11.49 -11.30
N HIS A 183 -18.58 11.31 -10.47
CA HIS A 183 -17.21 11.61 -10.84
C HIS A 183 -16.62 10.49 -11.72
N VAL A 184 -15.54 10.80 -12.42
CA VAL A 184 -14.85 9.90 -13.34
C VAL A 184 -13.37 9.87 -13.00
N ILE A 185 -12.76 8.68 -13.07
CA ILE A 185 -11.31 8.49 -12.91
C ILE A 185 -10.68 8.43 -14.29
N ASN A 186 -9.74 9.34 -14.56
CA ASN A 186 -8.82 9.26 -15.69
C ASN A 186 -7.78 8.17 -15.39
N THR A 187 -7.86 7.07 -16.13
CA THR A 187 -7.04 5.87 -15.92
C THR A 187 -5.58 6.08 -16.33
N GLU A 188 -5.33 6.96 -17.30
CA GLU A 188 -3.99 7.32 -17.78
C GLU A 188 -3.22 8.18 -16.77
N LYS A 189 -3.90 8.96 -15.94
CA LYS A 189 -3.28 9.72 -14.83
C LYS A 189 -3.21 8.95 -13.51
N CYS A 190 -4.08 7.96 -13.34
CA CYS A 190 -4.21 7.25 -12.07
C CYS A 190 -2.98 6.40 -11.76
N ILE A 191 -2.28 6.70 -10.66
CA ILE A 191 -1.11 5.93 -10.19
C ILE A 191 -1.45 4.67 -9.38
N LYS A 192 -2.74 4.30 -9.34
CA LYS A 192 -3.28 3.12 -8.62
C LYS A 192 -3.02 3.09 -7.11
N CYS A 193 -2.90 4.26 -6.45
CA CYS A 193 -2.62 4.32 -5.02
C CYS A 193 -3.75 3.80 -4.10
N GLY A 194 -5.00 3.77 -4.59
CA GLY A 194 -6.15 3.27 -3.82
C GLY A 194 -6.75 4.24 -2.79
N ASN A 195 -6.19 5.45 -2.60
CA ASN A 195 -6.72 6.41 -1.62
C ASN A 195 -8.20 6.72 -1.81
N CYS A 196 -8.65 6.89 -3.06
CA CYS A 196 -10.05 7.15 -3.36
C CYS A 196 -10.94 5.99 -2.90
N PHE A 197 -10.56 4.75 -3.24
CA PHE A 197 -11.26 3.51 -2.87
C PHE A 197 -11.41 3.40 -1.35
N THR A 198 -10.30 3.51 -0.62
CA THR A 198 -10.26 3.40 0.84
C THR A 198 -11.09 4.49 1.54
N GLU A 199 -11.10 5.70 1.00
CA GLU A 199 -11.80 6.85 1.62
C GLU A 199 -13.27 6.97 1.22
N CYS A 200 -13.75 6.25 0.20
CA CYS A 200 -15.12 6.37 -0.27
C CYS A 200 -16.11 5.84 0.79
N PRO A 201 -16.96 6.70 1.39
CA PRO A 201 -17.87 6.25 2.44
C PRO A 201 -19.08 5.49 1.88
N PHE A 202 -19.32 5.57 0.57
CA PHE A 202 -20.50 5.05 -0.12
C PHE A 202 -20.24 3.78 -0.92
N ASP A 203 -19.02 3.21 -0.84
CA ASP A 203 -18.60 2.04 -1.64
C ASP A 203 -18.82 2.22 -3.15
N ALA A 204 -18.75 3.47 -3.61
CA ALA A 204 -18.98 3.83 -5.02
C ALA A 204 -17.73 3.68 -5.91
N ILE A 205 -16.69 3.00 -5.43
CA ILE A 205 -15.45 2.81 -6.18
C ILE A 205 -15.17 1.33 -6.26
N ASP A 206 -15.10 0.83 -7.48
CA ASP A 206 -14.79 -0.57 -7.78
C ASP A 206 -13.32 -0.73 -8.11
N VAL A 207 -12.82 -1.95 -7.92
CA VAL A 207 -11.52 -2.39 -8.36
C VAL A 207 -11.71 -3.58 -9.30
N VAL A 208 -11.07 -3.52 -10.47
CA VAL A 208 -11.12 -4.60 -11.47
C VAL A 208 -9.70 -4.99 -11.87
N ASP A 209 -9.51 -6.29 -12.11
CA ASP A 209 -8.27 -6.84 -12.64
C ASP A 209 -8.25 -6.64 -14.16
N VAL A 210 -7.13 -6.15 -14.70
CA VAL A 210 -6.92 -5.82 -16.12
C VAL A 210 -5.61 -6.36 -16.66
#